data_AF-A0A524NH02-F1
#
_entry.id   AF-A0A524NH02-F1
#
_cell.length_a   1.000
_cell.length_b   1.000
_cell.length_c   1.000
_cell.angle_alpha   90.00
_cell.angle_beta   90.00
_cell.angle_gamma   90.00
#
_symmetry.space_group_name_H-M   'P 1'
#
loop_
_entity.id
_entity.type
_entity.pdbx_description
1 polymer ?
#
loop_
_entity_poly.entity_id
_entity_poly.type
_entity_poly.pdbx_seq_one_letter_code
_entity_poly.pdbx_strand_id
1 'polypeptide(L)' 'MSKQGRSDFAKQAEAGQSGFFREFVDYLANNKKWWLTPIIVVLLMVGGLILLGGTAAAPFIYTLF' A
#
# COMPACT_ATOMS: atom_id res chain seq x y z
N MET A 1 13.00 41.10 12.19
CA MET A 1 11.79 40.28 11.99
C MET A 1 11.54 40.15 10.49
N SER A 2 11.91 39.01 9.90
CA SER A 2 11.97 38.79 8.45
C SER A 2 10.58 38.54 7.84
N LYS A 3 10.24 39.25 6.77
CA LYS A 3 8.99 39.11 6.00
C LYS A 3 8.78 37.70 5.41
N GLN A 4 9.84 36.89 5.30
CA GLN A 4 9.82 35.53 4.75
C GLN A 4 8.88 34.59 5.51
N GLY A 5 8.83 34.68 6.85
CA GLY A 5 7.94 33.82 7.64
C GLY A 5 6.46 33.97 7.25
N ARG A 6 6.01 35.19 6.94
CA ARG A 6 4.60 35.46 6.60
C ARG A 6 4.22 34.92 5.21
N SER A 7 5.14 34.88 4.25
CA SER A 7 4.86 34.31 2.92
C SER A 7 4.84 32.79 2.91
N ASP A 8 5.65 32.15 3.76
CA ASP A 8 5.73 30.69 3.84
C ASP A 8 4.47 30.10 4.48
N PHE A 9 3.93 30.77 5.51
CA PHE A 9 2.63 30.41 6.10
C PHE A 9 1.47 30.53 5.10
N ALA A 10 1.44 31.61 4.28
CA ALA A 10 0.39 31.81 3.30
C ALA A 10 0.39 30.71 2.21
N LYS A 11 1.58 30.29 1.75
CA LYS A 11 1.73 29.21 0.77
C LYS A 11 1.28 27.84 1.30
N GLN A 12 1.51 27.56 2.58
CA GLN A 12 1.07 26.30 3.20
C GLN A 12 -0.45 26.26 3.42
N ALA A 13 -1.10 27.40 3.63
CA ALA A 13 -2.55 27.49 3.73
C ALA A 13 -3.27 27.30 2.38
N GLU A 14 -2.61 27.65 1.26
CA GLU A 14 -3.09 27.36 -0.10
C GLU A 14 -2.79 25.92 -0.55
N ALA A 15 -1.93 25.17 0.16
CA ALA A 15 -1.66 23.78 -0.16
C ALA A 15 -2.94 22.96 0.06
N GLY A 16 -3.54 22.52 -1.04
CA GLY A 16 -4.79 21.76 -1.02
C GLY A 16 -4.70 20.55 -0.11
N GLN A 17 -5.71 20.36 0.72
CA GLN A 17 -5.81 19.24 1.65
C GLN A 17 -5.66 17.93 0.88
N SER A 18 -4.65 17.13 1.25
CA SER A 18 -4.48 15.79 0.72
C SER A 18 -5.75 14.98 0.99
N GLY A 19 -6.32 14.35 -0.04
CA GLY A 19 -7.54 13.56 0.14
C GLY A 19 -7.31 12.39 1.11
N PHE A 20 -8.35 12.01 1.86
CA PHE A 20 -8.30 10.94 2.87
C PHE A 20 -7.58 9.66 2.39
N PHE A 21 -7.86 9.20 1.16
CA PHE A 21 -7.21 8.02 0.60
C PHE A 21 -5.70 8.19 0.41
N ARG A 22 -5.26 9.40 0.03
CA ARG A 22 -3.84 9.70 -0.15
C ARG A 22 -3.12 9.76 1.19
N GLU A 23 -3.71 10.42 2.18
CA GLU A 23 -3.18 10.45 3.54
C GLU A 23 -3.14 9.05 4.15
N PHE A 24 -4.15 8.22 3.90
CA PHE A 24 -4.18 6.83 4.35
C PHE A 24 -3.07 5.99 3.72
N VAL A 25 -2.87 6.08 2.41
CA VAL A 25 -1.79 5.38 1.70
C VAL A 25 -0.42 5.89 2.16
N ASP A 26 -0.25 7.19 2.36
CA ASP A 26 0.98 7.77 2.91
C ASP A 26 1.22 7.31 4.36
N TYR A 27 0.17 7.20 5.18
CA TYR A 27 0.26 6.64 6.53
C TYR A 27 0.69 5.18 6.50
N LEU A 28 0.05 4.35 5.67
CA LEU A 28 0.44 2.96 5.47
C LEU A 28 1.88 2.85 4.94
N ALA A 29 2.32 3.81 4.12
CA ALA A 29 3.66 3.79 3.57
C ALA A 29 4.73 4.17 4.60
N ASN A 30 4.42 5.08 5.52
CA ASN A 30 5.32 5.53 6.58
C ASN A 30 5.31 4.60 7.81
N ASN A 31 4.23 3.84 8.04
CA ASN A 31 4.19 2.79 9.05
C ASN A 31 4.90 1.54 8.53
N LYS A 32 5.85 1.01 9.30
CA LYS A 32 6.84 0.00 8.88
C LYS A 32 6.24 -1.13 8.02
N LYS A 33 6.32 -0.95 6.69
CA LYS A 33 5.83 -1.89 5.66
C LYS A 33 6.29 -3.33 5.90
N TRP A 34 7.42 -3.52 6.57
CA TRP A 34 7.99 -4.81 6.96
C TRP A 34 7.00 -5.81 7.60
N TRP A 35 5.97 -5.35 8.31
CA TRP A 35 4.95 -6.24 8.86
C TRP A 35 3.80 -6.54 7.87
N LEU A 36 3.47 -5.61 6.99
CA LEU A 36 2.37 -5.76 6.03
C LEU A 36 2.81 -6.54 4.78
N THR A 37 4.05 -6.33 4.33
CA THR A 37 4.65 -7.03 3.19
C THR A 37 4.50 -8.55 3.27
N PRO A 38 4.90 -9.25 4.35
CA PRO A 38 4.77 -10.71 4.41
C PRO A 38 3.31 -11.17 4.34
N ILE A 39 2.38 -10.43 4.94
CA ILE A 39 0.94 -10.74 4.88
C ILE A 39 0.43 -10.65 3.43
N ILE A 40 0.75 -9.55 2.74
CA ILE A 40 0.35 -9.35 1.35
C ILE A 40 0.93 -10.44 0.45
N VAL A 41 2.21 -10.79 0.63
CA VAL A 41 2.88 -11.83 -0.16
C VAL A 41 2.18 -13.18 -0.01
N VAL A 42 1.87 -13.60 1.22
CA VAL A 42 1.15 -14.86 1.46
C VAL A 42 -0.25 -14.82 0.86
N LEU A 43 -0.98 -13.71 1.00
CA LEU A 43 -2.32 -13.56 0.39
C LEU A 43 -2.27 -13.66 -1.14
N LEU A 44 -1.28 -13.04 -1.78
CA LEU A 44 -1.09 -13.15 -3.22
C LEU A 44 -0.70 -14.57 -3.65
N MET A 45 0.15 -15.25 -2.89
CA MET A 45 0.50 -16.65 -3.16
C MET A 45 -0.73 -17.55 -3.07
N VAL A 46 -1.53 -17.44 -2.00
CA VAL A 46 -2.76 -18.23 -1.84
C VAL A 46 -3.77 -17.90 -2.93
N GLY A 47 -3.99 -16.61 -3.22
CA GLY A 47 -4.86 -16.20 -4.32
C GLY A 47 -4.41 -16.76 -5.68
N GLY A 48 -3.10 -16.75 -5.95
CA GLY A 48 -2.51 -17.37 -7.14
C GLY A 48 -2.76 -18.88 -7.20
N LEU A 49 -2.55 -19.60 -6.09
CA LEU A 49 -2.83 -21.04 -6.02
C LEU A 49 -4.32 -21.36 -6.27
N ILE A 50 -5.22 -20.56 -5.73
CA ILE A 50 -6.68 -20.71 -5.95
C ILE A 50 -7.00 -20.55 -7.44
N LEU A 51 -6.46 -19.52 -8.09
CA LEU A 51 -6.68 -19.29 -9.53
C LEU A 51 -6.14 -20.45 -10.37
N LEU A 52 -4.94 -20.96 -10.05
CA LEU A 52 -4.33 -22.08 -10.76
C LEU A 52 -5.06 -23.41 -10.52
N GLY A 53 -5.67 -23.60 -9.35
CA GLY A 53 -6.49 -24.78 -9.03
C GLY A 53 -7.75 -24.93 -9.90
N GLY A 54 -8.25 -23.84 -10.49
CA GLY A 54 -9.34 -23.89 -11.49
C GLY A 54 -8.89 -24.22 -12.91
N THR A 55 -7.59 -24.45 -13.14
CA THR A 55 -7.01 -24.67 -14.48
C THR A 55 -6.51 -26.11 -14.66
N ALA A 56 -6.03 -26.43 -15.87
CA ALA A 56 -5.33 -27.69 -16.14
C ALA A 56 -4.03 -27.89 -15.31
N ALA A 57 -3.56 -26.84 -14.61
CA ALA A 57 -2.43 -26.94 -13.69
C ALA A 57 -2.79 -27.61 -12.34
N ALA A 58 -4.07 -27.82 -12.03
CA ALA A 58 -4.54 -28.39 -10.76
C ALA A 58 -3.84 -29.70 -10.33
N PRO A 59 -3.58 -30.69 -11.22
CA PRO A 59 -2.93 -31.94 -10.83
C PRO A 59 -1.52 -31.76 -10.23
N PHE A 60 -0.80 -30.72 -10.65
CA PHE A 60 0.55 -30.41 -10.16
C PHE A 60 0.53 -29.66 -8.82
N ILE A 61 -0.61 -29.07 -8.44
CA ILE A 61 -0.79 -28.42 -7.13
C ILE A 61 -1.09 -29.47 -6.07
N TYR A 62 -1.91 -30.47 -6.40
CA TYR A 62 -2.25 -31.54 -5.46
C TYR A 62 -1.05 -32.34 -4.97
N THR A 63 0.04 -32.44 -5.75
CA THR A 63 1.25 -33.14 -5.32
C THR A 63 2.05 -32.41 -4.22
N LEU A 64 1.72 -31.15 -3.92
CA LEU A 64 2.36 -30.38 -2.84
C LEU A 64 1.71 -30.65 -1.46
N PHE A 65 0.62 -31.42 -1.41
CA PHE A 65 -0.15 -31.76 -0.21
C PHE A 65 -0.32 -33.28 -0.09
#